data_AF-A0A016TKR2-F1
#
_entry.id   AF-A0A016TKR2-F1
#
_cell.length_a   1.000
_cell.length_b   1.000
_cell.length_c   1.000
_cell.angle_alpha   90.00
_cell.angle_beta   90.00
_cell.angle_gamma   90.00
#
_symmetry.space_group_name_H-M   'P 1'
#
loop_
_entity.id
_entity.type
_entity.pdbx_description
1 polymer ?
#
loop_
_entity_poly.entity_id
_entity_poly.type
_entity_poly.pdbx_seq_one_letter_code
_entity_poly.pdbx_strand_id
1 'polypeptide(L)'
;MSKILKSVYRFHWHLIVVAILGCVIWNNIPHHQQQNDGNDGAEEIARHLTQKLHQVGEECSRMTKACYLISDLGVVENEKLVVMRQMILKESQEYCFTNVDLITPEELSYKNADTSRWPINKRTVRLVYAKMMIASGFMMEGLKLTSQKSQDVLMIGLGGGLISNFFSTIPETKVCWTESCFVLDLDRKKCNVQGTSIGIATPAEWNEATSTRHRQGKANSARRRRVNLTTIELDPDVLMFAKKWFGLEESPTNHVIIEDGIVFMREAAKKGIKYDTLLLDACTNDRRTIMCPVPVFLQPEAIKDMASILNENGVFAANLLVVADDVDAVENQILDLFKKHFETCFLLRFYPKQRMLLCSRRQKWDFMNQAKRFAQNLMMADDKFNFELTGMILQYGDNFKKIQKDSSKK
;
A
#
# COMPACT_ATOMS: atom_id res chain seq x y z
N MET A 1 52.37 75.99 -19.47
CA MET A 1 51.79 74.63 -19.54
C MET A 1 50.29 74.70 -19.40
N SER A 2 49.65 75.12 -20.49
CA SER A 2 48.24 75.54 -20.58
C SER A 2 47.47 74.71 -21.62
N LYS A 3 47.79 73.42 -21.78
CA LYS A 3 47.08 72.56 -22.76
C LYS A 3 46.67 71.16 -22.27
N ILE A 4 46.83 70.80 -20.99
CA ILE A 4 46.38 69.48 -20.47
C ILE A 4 45.19 69.57 -19.49
N LEU A 5 44.87 70.75 -18.92
CA LEU A 5 43.71 70.88 -18.01
C LEU A 5 42.40 71.42 -18.63
N LYS A 6 42.33 71.65 -19.95
CA LYS A 6 41.09 72.07 -20.64
C LYS A 6 40.41 70.98 -21.47
N SER A 7 40.92 69.74 -21.44
CA SER A 7 40.32 68.58 -22.15
C SER A 7 39.42 67.70 -21.27
N VAL A 8 39.26 68.00 -19.98
CA VAL A 8 38.46 67.17 -19.04
C VAL A 8 37.02 67.70 -18.86
N TYR A 9 36.71 68.93 -19.29
CA TYR A 9 35.40 69.57 -19.07
C TYR A 9 34.52 69.76 -20.33
N ARG A 10 34.78 69.01 -21.41
CA ARG A 10 33.90 68.97 -22.60
C ARG A 10 33.39 67.59 -23.01
N PHE A 11 33.74 66.54 -22.28
CA PHE A 11 33.25 65.16 -22.52
C PHE A 11 32.21 64.69 -21.49
N HIS A 12 31.68 65.58 -20.64
CA HIS A 12 30.65 65.24 -19.66
C HIS A 12 29.24 65.78 -19.97
N TRP A 13 29.05 66.52 -21.08
CA TRP A 13 27.73 67.05 -21.46
C TRP A 13 27.03 66.31 -22.61
N HIS A 14 27.69 65.35 -23.27
CA HIS A 14 27.05 64.48 -24.26
C HIS A 14 26.75 63.06 -23.77
N LEU A 15 27.13 62.69 -22.55
CA LEU A 15 26.75 61.41 -21.93
C LEU A 15 25.56 61.50 -20.99
N ILE A 16 25.13 62.70 -20.57
CA ILE A 16 23.94 62.87 -19.71
C ILE A 16 22.65 63.06 -20.53
N VAL A 17 22.74 63.52 -21.79
CA VAL A 17 21.54 63.74 -22.64
C VAL A 17 21.08 62.45 -23.35
N VAL A 18 21.94 61.43 -23.52
CA VAL A 18 21.51 60.10 -24.02
C VAL A 18 20.94 59.23 -22.88
N ALA A 19 21.30 59.50 -21.63
CA ALA A 19 20.80 58.77 -20.46
C ALA A 19 19.36 59.14 -20.05
N ILE A 20 18.82 60.30 -20.49
CA ILE A 20 17.45 60.73 -20.12
C ILE A 20 16.42 60.46 -21.22
N LEU A 21 16.83 60.29 -22.49
CA LEU A 21 15.91 59.88 -23.56
C LEU A 21 15.75 58.34 -23.69
N GLY A 22 16.64 57.54 -23.09
CA GLY A 22 16.50 56.08 -23.02
C GLY A 22 15.52 55.58 -21.94
N CYS A 23 15.20 56.39 -20.93
CA CYS A 23 14.35 55.98 -19.80
C CYS A 23 12.84 56.24 -20.00
N VAL A 24 12.41 56.88 -21.09
CA VAL A 24 10.97 57.19 -21.31
C VAL A 24 10.33 56.30 -22.38
N ILE A 25 11.11 55.58 -23.20
CA ILE A 25 10.57 54.67 -24.23
C ILE A 25 10.63 53.19 -23.81
N TRP A 26 11.33 52.84 -22.71
CA TRP A 26 11.32 51.46 -22.20
C TRP A 26 10.11 51.14 -21.30
N ASN A 27 9.33 52.13 -20.87
CA ASN A 27 8.16 51.90 -19.99
C ASN A 27 6.84 51.65 -20.72
N ASN A 28 6.83 51.48 -22.05
CA ASN A 28 5.62 51.16 -22.82
C ASN A 28 5.81 50.08 -23.89
N ILE A 29 6.87 49.28 -23.78
CA ILE A 29 6.93 48.02 -24.53
C ILE A 29 6.21 47.00 -23.66
N PRO A 30 5.15 46.32 -24.14
CA PRO A 30 4.61 45.19 -23.42
C PRO A 30 5.74 44.18 -23.32
N HIS A 31 6.30 44.04 -22.13
CA HIS A 31 7.08 42.87 -21.80
C HIS A 31 6.11 41.70 -21.96
N HIS A 32 6.17 41.04 -23.11
CA HIS A 32 5.83 39.65 -23.17
C HIS A 32 6.75 38.99 -22.14
N GLN A 33 6.23 38.80 -20.94
CA GLN A 33 6.72 37.77 -20.05
C GLN A 33 6.62 36.50 -20.88
N GLN A 34 7.76 36.07 -21.43
CA GLN A 34 7.95 34.65 -21.68
C GLN A 34 7.90 34.02 -20.29
N GLN A 35 6.71 33.54 -19.96
CA GLN A 35 6.47 32.63 -18.87
C GLN A 35 7.50 31.50 -18.96
N ASN A 36 8.50 31.54 -18.09
CA ASN A 36 9.25 30.35 -17.70
C ASN A 36 8.32 29.50 -16.81
N ASP A 37 7.22 29.03 -17.37
CA ASP A 37 6.14 28.30 -16.66
C ASP A 37 6.59 26.95 -16.11
N GLY A 38 7.74 26.43 -16.55
CA GLY A 38 8.17 25.06 -16.23
C GLY A 38 8.59 24.86 -14.77
N ASN A 39 9.40 25.76 -14.21
CA ASN A 39 9.98 25.55 -12.88
C ASN A 39 9.20 26.28 -11.76
N ASP A 40 8.73 27.50 -12.03
CA ASP A 40 7.95 28.31 -11.07
C ASP A 40 6.56 27.68 -10.81
N GLY A 41 5.90 27.20 -11.87
CA GLY A 41 4.61 26.52 -11.75
C GLY A 41 4.69 25.20 -10.98
N ALA A 42 5.75 24.41 -11.17
CA ALA A 42 5.96 23.16 -10.44
C ALA A 42 6.16 23.41 -8.94
N GLU A 43 6.97 24.40 -8.58
CA GLU A 43 7.23 24.79 -7.19
C GLU A 43 5.96 25.35 -6.52
N GLU A 44 5.19 26.17 -7.24
CA GLU A 44 3.90 26.68 -6.75
C GLU A 44 2.89 25.55 -6.48
N ILE A 45 2.76 24.59 -7.40
CA ILE A 45 1.87 23.43 -7.22
C ILE A 45 2.31 22.60 -6.02
N ALA A 46 3.60 22.29 -5.89
CA ALA A 46 4.13 21.52 -4.77
C ALA A 46 3.90 22.24 -3.43
N ARG A 47 4.14 23.56 -3.39
CA ARG A 47 3.86 24.40 -2.23
C ARG A 47 2.38 24.40 -1.89
N HIS A 48 1.50 24.52 -2.88
CA HIS A 48 0.06 24.48 -2.66
C HIS A 48 -0.37 23.15 -2.02
N LEU A 49 0.06 22.03 -2.60
CA LEU A 49 -0.29 20.68 -2.14
C LEU A 49 0.21 20.36 -0.73
N THR A 50 1.35 20.93 -0.32
CA THR A 50 1.97 20.67 0.99
C THR A 50 1.44 21.56 2.12
N GLN A 51 0.73 22.64 1.82
CA GLN A 51 0.28 23.61 2.83
C GLN A 51 -0.86 23.11 3.72
N LYS A 52 -1.77 22.30 3.17
CA LYS A 52 -2.97 21.84 3.87
C LYS A 52 -3.55 20.61 3.22
N LEU A 53 -4.52 20.00 3.90
CA LEU A 53 -5.38 18.98 3.33
C LEU A 53 -6.34 19.64 2.31
N HIS A 54 -6.37 19.11 1.08
CA HIS A 54 -7.19 19.60 -0.03
C HIS A 54 -8.32 18.64 -0.32
N GLN A 55 -9.57 19.06 -0.11
CA GLN A 55 -10.71 18.24 -0.47
C GLN A 55 -10.85 18.16 -1.99
N VAL A 56 -10.80 16.94 -2.53
CA VAL A 56 -10.98 16.64 -3.96
C VAL A 56 -12.32 15.98 -4.25
N GLY A 57 -13.02 15.49 -3.21
CA GLY A 57 -14.34 14.88 -3.35
C GLY A 57 -15.10 14.74 -2.03
N GLU A 58 -16.37 14.41 -2.14
CA GLU A 58 -17.23 13.98 -1.03
C GLU A 58 -18.15 12.88 -1.54
N GLU A 59 -18.31 11.84 -0.73
CA GLU A 59 -19.12 10.67 -1.07
C GLU A 59 -19.94 10.23 0.14
N CYS A 60 -21.22 9.90 -0.04
CA CYS A 60 -22.09 9.50 1.05
C CYS A 60 -22.70 8.11 0.81
N SER A 61 -22.60 7.26 1.82
CA SER A 61 -23.24 5.93 1.79
C SER A 61 -24.75 6.07 1.91
N ARG A 62 -25.48 5.41 1.01
CA ARG A 62 -26.94 5.31 1.09
C ARG A 62 -27.38 4.37 2.20
N MET A 63 -26.56 3.38 2.52
CA MET A 63 -26.84 2.36 3.53
C MET A 63 -26.67 2.93 4.95
N THR A 64 -25.53 3.55 5.23
CA THR A 64 -25.18 4.03 6.59
C THR A 64 -25.48 5.50 6.81
N LYS A 65 -25.74 6.26 5.72
CA LYS A 65 -25.89 7.74 5.71
C LYS A 65 -24.62 8.51 6.06
N ALA A 66 -23.51 7.82 6.36
CA ALA A 66 -22.23 8.43 6.61
C ALA A 66 -21.66 9.07 5.33
N CYS A 67 -21.14 10.30 5.46
CA CYS A 67 -20.45 10.99 4.38
C CYS A 67 -18.94 11.01 4.64
N TYR A 68 -18.16 10.83 3.59
CA TYR A 68 -16.70 10.75 3.60
C TYR A 68 -16.12 11.87 2.74
N LEU A 69 -15.14 12.59 3.29
CA LEU A 69 -14.33 13.54 2.57
C LEU A 69 -13.17 12.79 1.91
N ILE A 70 -12.99 13.01 0.61
CA ILE A 70 -11.81 12.55 -0.12
C ILE A 70 -10.87 13.74 -0.23
N SER A 71 -9.68 13.60 0.35
CA SER A 71 -8.75 14.72 0.44
C SER A 71 -7.30 14.31 0.18
N ASP A 72 -6.56 15.20 -0.46
CA ASP A 72 -5.17 15.01 -0.84
C ASP A 72 -4.26 15.92 0.01
N LEU A 73 -3.10 15.41 0.44
CA LEU A 73 -2.07 16.15 1.17
C LEU A 73 -0.69 15.80 0.62
N GLY A 74 0.05 16.82 0.19
CA GLY A 74 1.44 16.70 -0.22
C GLY A 74 2.39 16.67 0.97
N VAL A 75 3.43 15.85 0.88
CA VAL A 75 4.59 15.85 1.77
C VAL A 75 5.87 15.76 0.93
N VAL A 76 6.96 16.33 1.43
CA VAL A 76 8.28 16.21 0.77
C VAL A 76 9.07 15.11 1.46
N GLU A 77 9.32 14.02 0.75
CA GLU A 77 10.07 12.86 1.22
C GLU A 77 11.27 12.63 0.31
N ASN A 78 12.48 12.60 0.87
CA ASN A 78 13.72 12.43 0.10
C ASN A 78 13.80 13.41 -1.09
N GLU A 79 13.51 14.68 -0.84
CA GLU A 79 13.51 15.78 -1.83
C GLU A 79 12.47 15.62 -2.97
N LYS A 80 11.50 14.71 -2.83
CA LYS A 80 10.43 14.49 -3.80
C LYS A 80 9.07 14.76 -3.19
N LEU A 81 8.17 15.35 -3.98
CA LEU A 81 6.76 15.49 -3.61
C LEU A 81 6.07 14.13 -3.67
N VAL A 82 5.52 13.70 -2.54
CA VAL A 82 4.59 12.57 -2.44
C VAL A 82 3.24 13.12 -2.02
N VAL A 83 2.20 12.82 -2.79
CA VAL A 83 0.83 13.23 -2.47
C VAL A 83 0.06 12.03 -1.97
N MET A 84 -0.54 12.15 -0.80
CA MET A 84 -1.36 11.12 -0.18
C MET A 84 -2.83 11.46 -0.36
N ARG A 85 -3.65 10.50 -0.79
CA ARG A 85 -5.12 10.59 -0.78
C ARG A 85 -5.71 9.88 0.42
N GLN A 86 -6.66 10.53 1.07
CA GLN A 86 -7.30 10.06 2.29
C GLN A 86 -8.82 9.99 2.15
N MET A 87 -9.41 8.95 2.73
CA MET A 87 -10.86 8.85 3.00
C MET A 87 -11.09 9.08 4.49
N ILE A 88 -11.83 10.13 4.83
CA ILE A 88 -12.05 10.55 6.22
C ILE A 88 -13.55 10.74 6.43
N LEU A 89 -14.07 10.32 7.58
CA LEU A 89 -15.48 10.57 7.92
C LEU A 89 -15.71 12.08 8.13
N LYS A 90 -16.70 12.64 7.43
CA LYS A 90 -17.00 14.08 7.45
C LYS A 90 -17.37 14.58 8.84
N GLU A 91 -18.13 13.78 9.58
CA GLU A 91 -18.61 14.11 10.93
C GLU A 91 -17.51 13.99 11.99
N SER A 92 -16.47 13.18 11.73
CA SER A 92 -15.38 12.93 12.67
C SER A 92 -14.07 12.78 11.91
N GLN A 93 -13.31 13.88 11.81
CA GLN A 93 -12.01 13.93 11.16
C GLN A 93 -10.88 13.32 12.00
N GLU A 94 -11.20 12.67 13.13
CA GLU A 94 -10.24 11.99 14.00
C GLU A 94 -9.66 10.70 13.38
N TYR A 95 -10.39 10.05 12.47
CA TYR A 95 -10.03 8.73 11.93
C TYR A 95 -9.92 8.73 10.41
N CYS A 96 -8.75 8.34 9.92
CA CYS A 96 -8.50 8.07 8.51
C CYS A 96 -8.86 6.61 8.19
N PHE A 97 -9.85 6.39 7.34
CA PHE A 97 -10.32 5.04 6.95
C PHE A 97 -9.43 4.42 5.88
N THR A 98 -8.84 5.25 5.02
CA THR A 98 -7.93 4.81 3.97
C THR A 98 -6.96 5.93 3.65
N ASN A 99 -5.69 5.59 3.51
CA ASN A 99 -4.62 6.49 3.09
C ASN A 99 -3.78 5.74 2.05
N VAL A 100 -3.65 6.33 0.86
CA VAL A 100 -2.87 5.78 -0.27
C VAL A 100 -1.97 6.85 -0.85
N ASP A 101 -0.84 6.44 -1.44
CA ASP A 101 -0.02 7.36 -2.24
C ASP A 101 -0.58 7.51 -3.65
N LEU A 102 -0.47 8.70 -4.19
CA LEU A 102 -0.64 8.98 -5.61
C LEU A 102 0.71 8.81 -6.33
N ILE A 103 0.66 8.42 -7.59
CA ILE A 103 1.82 8.47 -8.48
C ILE A 103 1.99 9.93 -8.92
N THR A 104 2.89 10.64 -8.23
CA THR A 104 3.27 12.02 -8.60
C THR A 104 3.87 12.02 -10.02
N PRO A 105 3.39 12.89 -10.94
CA PRO A 105 4.00 13.08 -12.25
C PRO A 105 5.48 13.44 -12.16
N GLU A 106 6.31 12.95 -13.09
CA GLU A 106 7.74 13.30 -13.14
C GLU A 106 7.96 14.82 -13.36
N GLU A 107 7.11 15.43 -14.20
CA GLU A 107 7.09 16.87 -14.44
C GLU A 107 5.72 17.44 -14.02
N LEU A 108 5.73 18.36 -13.05
CA LEU A 108 4.53 19.06 -12.60
C LEU A 108 4.29 20.31 -13.44
N SER A 109 3.03 20.53 -13.82
CA SER A 109 2.59 21.74 -14.52
C SER A 109 1.11 21.99 -14.24
N TYR A 110 0.63 23.18 -14.55
CA TYR A 110 -0.80 23.50 -14.41
C TYR A 110 -1.72 22.55 -15.19
N LYS A 111 -1.21 21.90 -16.24
CA LYS A 111 -1.98 20.92 -17.04
C LYS A 111 -2.27 19.62 -16.30
N ASN A 112 -1.46 19.26 -15.32
CA ASN A 112 -1.59 18.04 -14.53
C ASN A 112 -1.73 18.31 -13.03
N ALA A 113 -2.04 19.53 -12.62
CA ALA A 113 -2.19 19.90 -11.21
C ALA A 113 -3.43 19.30 -10.52
N ASP A 114 -4.42 18.81 -11.30
CA ASP A 114 -5.61 18.15 -10.77
C ASP A 114 -5.25 16.75 -10.24
N THR A 115 -5.02 16.66 -8.94
CA THR A 115 -4.64 15.42 -8.26
C THR A 115 -5.75 14.38 -8.26
N SER A 116 -7.03 14.75 -8.44
CA SER A 116 -8.15 13.80 -8.55
C SER A 116 -7.95 12.77 -9.66
N ARG A 117 -7.17 13.14 -10.68
CA ARG A 117 -6.84 12.34 -11.86
C ARG A 117 -5.53 11.56 -11.74
N TRP A 118 -4.77 11.74 -10.67
CA TRP A 118 -3.48 11.07 -10.52
C TRP A 118 -3.68 9.58 -10.23
N PRO A 119 -2.90 8.69 -10.85
CA PRO A 119 -3.00 7.26 -10.58
C PRO A 119 -2.66 6.94 -9.13
N ILE A 120 -3.27 5.89 -8.58
CA ILE A 120 -2.95 5.40 -7.23
C ILE A 120 -1.72 4.49 -7.28
N ASN A 121 -0.78 4.72 -6.37
CA ASN A 121 0.34 3.82 -6.16
C ASN A 121 -0.10 2.63 -5.30
N LYS A 122 -0.50 1.54 -5.95
CA LYS A 122 -0.97 0.31 -5.28
C LYS A 122 0.13 -0.48 -4.55
N ARG A 123 1.41 -0.10 -4.71
CA ARG A 123 2.56 -0.84 -4.14
C ARG A 123 2.99 -0.34 -2.76
N THR A 124 2.47 0.79 -2.31
CA THR A 124 2.79 1.34 -0.99
C THR A 124 1.63 1.16 -0.02
N VAL A 125 1.98 1.01 1.26
CA VAL A 125 1.02 0.93 2.36
C VAL A 125 1.60 1.80 3.47
N ARG A 126 0.92 2.87 3.86
CA ARG A 126 1.42 3.77 4.94
C ARG A 126 0.86 3.39 6.31
N LEU A 127 -0.39 2.96 6.36
CA LEU A 127 -1.08 2.63 7.60
C LEU A 127 -0.43 1.42 8.28
N VAL A 128 0.12 1.63 9.48
CA VAL A 128 0.85 0.59 10.23
C VAL A 128 -0.01 -0.64 10.50
N TYR A 129 -1.29 -0.45 10.86
CA TYR A 129 -2.20 -1.58 11.08
C TYR A 129 -2.38 -2.40 9.79
N ALA A 130 -2.52 -1.75 8.62
CA ALA A 130 -2.69 -2.42 7.35
C ALA A 130 -1.44 -3.21 6.95
N LYS A 131 -0.24 -2.62 7.14
CA LYS A 131 1.04 -3.33 7.00
C LYS A 131 1.07 -4.59 7.89
N MET A 132 0.68 -4.45 9.16
CA MET A 132 0.62 -5.57 10.11
C MET A 132 -0.39 -6.64 9.69
N MET A 133 -1.58 -6.28 9.19
CA MET A 133 -2.57 -7.23 8.70
C MET A 133 -2.03 -8.08 7.56
N ILE A 134 -1.43 -7.44 6.56
CA ILE A 134 -0.80 -8.11 5.42
C ILE A 134 0.36 -8.99 5.89
N ALA A 135 1.27 -8.44 6.69
CA ALA A 135 2.45 -9.14 7.18
C ALA A 135 2.11 -10.34 8.07
N SER A 136 0.99 -10.30 8.80
CA SER A 136 0.58 -11.37 9.72
C SER A 136 0.39 -12.72 9.02
N GLY A 137 -0.18 -12.71 7.81
CA GLY A 137 -0.30 -13.92 6.99
C GLY A 137 1.05 -14.56 6.72
N PHE A 138 2.07 -13.77 6.36
CA PHE A 138 3.42 -14.26 6.08
C PHE A 138 4.21 -14.59 7.35
N MET A 139 4.14 -13.73 8.37
CA MET A 139 4.83 -13.89 9.65
C MET A 139 4.47 -15.23 10.30
N MET A 140 3.18 -15.56 10.33
CA MET A 140 2.67 -16.78 10.92
C MET A 140 2.59 -17.95 9.93
N GLU A 141 3.13 -17.81 8.72
CA GLU A 141 3.16 -18.87 7.70
C GLU A 141 1.79 -19.36 7.22
N GLY A 142 0.74 -18.54 7.35
CA GLY A 142 -0.51 -18.75 6.60
C GLY A 142 -0.30 -18.52 5.11
N LEU A 143 0.52 -17.52 4.78
CA LEU A 143 1.02 -17.23 3.44
C LEU A 143 2.53 -17.46 3.37
N LYS A 144 3.02 -17.82 2.18
CA LYS A 144 4.44 -17.97 1.88
C LYS A 144 4.80 -17.10 0.69
N LEU A 145 5.91 -16.39 0.81
CA LEU A 145 6.46 -15.53 -0.25
C LEU A 145 6.85 -16.31 -1.52
N THR A 146 7.20 -17.58 -1.37
CA THR A 146 7.69 -18.46 -2.44
C THR A 146 6.78 -19.67 -2.69
N SER A 147 5.50 -19.60 -2.30
CA SER A 147 4.57 -20.73 -2.46
C SER A 147 4.40 -21.15 -3.91
N GLN A 148 4.41 -22.47 -4.13
CA GLN A 148 4.13 -23.08 -5.43
C GLN A 148 2.64 -23.42 -5.63
N LYS A 149 1.79 -23.12 -4.65
CA LYS A 149 0.35 -23.34 -4.68
C LYS A 149 -0.38 -22.00 -4.61
N SER A 150 -1.62 -21.96 -5.10
CA SER A 150 -2.53 -20.84 -4.82
C SER A 150 -2.69 -20.70 -3.31
N GLN A 151 -2.82 -19.46 -2.84
CA GLN A 151 -3.04 -19.17 -1.42
C GLN A 151 -4.26 -18.29 -1.30
N ASP A 152 -5.29 -18.79 -0.61
CA ASP A 152 -6.60 -18.15 -0.56
C ASP A 152 -6.71 -17.27 0.68
N VAL A 153 -7.03 -15.99 0.46
CA VAL A 153 -7.20 -14.98 1.51
C VAL A 153 -8.65 -14.51 1.49
N LEU A 154 -9.28 -14.53 2.66
CA LEU A 154 -10.57 -13.88 2.89
C LEU A 154 -10.33 -12.59 3.68
N MET A 155 -10.89 -11.47 3.23
CA MET A 155 -10.91 -10.21 3.97
C MET A 155 -12.34 -9.75 4.19
N ILE A 156 -12.68 -9.33 5.40
CA ILE A 156 -13.97 -8.73 5.73
C ILE A 156 -13.75 -7.25 6.04
N GLY A 157 -14.38 -6.38 5.26
CA GLY A 157 -14.20 -4.92 5.29
C GLY A 157 -13.23 -4.45 4.20
N LEU A 158 -13.73 -3.67 3.24
CA LEU A 158 -12.95 -3.16 2.10
C LEU A 158 -12.29 -1.81 2.39
N GLY A 159 -13.03 -0.91 3.04
CA GLY A 159 -12.66 0.51 3.11
C GLY A 159 -12.46 1.10 1.71
N GLY A 160 -11.43 1.92 1.52
CA GLY A 160 -11.00 2.37 0.18
C GLY A 160 -10.18 1.34 -0.59
N GLY A 161 -10.07 0.09 -0.12
CA GLY A 161 -9.42 -0.99 -0.84
C GLY A 161 -7.89 -1.00 -0.78
N LEU A 162 -7.27 -0.32 0.20
CA LEU A 162 -5.81 -0.27 0.37
C LEU A 162 -5.17 -1.67 0.40
N ILE A 163 -5.65 -2.55 1.29
CA ILE A 163 -5.12 -3.91 1.43
C ILE A 163 -5.39 -4.71 0.15
N SER A 164 -6.58 -4.61 -0.43
CA SER A 164 -6.94 -5.31 -1.68
C SER A 164 -6.06 -4.89 -2.85
N ASN A 165 -5.85 -3.60 -3.01
CA ASN A 165 -4.94 -3.04 -4.02
C ASN A 165 -3.53 -3.54 -3.82
N PHE A 166 -3.02 -3.54 -2.58
CA PHE A 166 -1.68 -4.05 -2.32
C PHE A 166 -1.52 -5.51 -2.71
N PHE A 167 -2.45 -6.38 -2.29
CA PHE A 167 -2.45 -7.81 -2.67
C PHE A 167 -2.48 -8.01 -4.18
N SER A 168 -3.18 -7.16 -4.94
CA SER A 168 -3.19 -7.21 -6.41
C SER A 168 -1.82 -6.95 -7.05
N THR A 169 -0.92 -6.27 -6.33
CA THR A 169 0.44 -5.97 -6.82
C THR A 169 1.49 -7.01 -6.45
N ILE A 170 1.17 -7.92 -5.51
CA ILE A 170 2.10 -8.98 -5.12
C ILE A 170 2.35 -9.83 -6.36
N PRO A 171 3.59 -9.83 -6.88
CA PRO A 171 3.86 -10.33 -8.22
C PRO A 171 3.43 -11.79 -8.34
N GLU A 172 2.87 -12.12 -9.50
CA GLU A 172 2.75 -13.50 -9.93
C GLU A 172 4.16 -14.09 -9.95
N THR A 173 4.47 -15.01 -9.03
CA THR A 173 5.77 -15.69 -9.09
C THR A 173 5.73 -16.63 -10.29
N LYS A 174 6.37 -16.21 -11.40
CA LYS A 174 6.74 -17.13 -12.47
C LYS A 174 7.71 -18.14 -11.87
N VAL A 175 7.36 -19.41 -11.98
CA VAL A 175 8.26 -20.48 -11.58
C VAL A 175 8.89 -21.04 -12.82
N CYS A 176 10.17 -20.71 -12.96
CA CYS A 176 11.04 -21.29 -13.96
C CYS A 176 11.42 -22.70 -13.49
N TRP A 177 11.00 -23.69 -14.27
CA TRP A 177 11.59 -25.02 -14.25
C TRP A 177 12.71 -24.98 -15.30
N THR A 178 13.96 -25.19 -14.88
CA THR A 178 15.20 -25.13 -15.67
C THR A 178 15.66 -23.72 -16.13
N GLU A 179 16.98 -23.57 -16.32
CA GLU A 179 17.79 -22.34 -16.36
C GLU A 179 17.49 -21.34 -17.49
N SER A 180 16.25 -20.92 -17.68
CA SER A 180 15.94 -19.88 -18.67
C SER A 180 14.75 -19.04 -18.23
N CYS A 181 15.00 -18.06 -17.35
CA CYS A 181 14.03 -17.02 -17.03
C CYS A 181 14.44 -15.74 -17.76
N PHE A 182 13.86 -15.48 -18.94
CA PHE A 182 13.92 -14.13 -19.53
C PHE A 182 12.93 -13.23 -18.78
N VAL A 183 13.48 -12.28 -18.02
CA VAL A 183 12.74 -11.18 -17.42
C VAL A 183 12.66 -10.08 -18.48
N LEU A 184 11.47 -9.84 -19.03
CA LEU A 184 11.16 -8.53 -19.58
C LEU A 184 10.78 -7.66 -18.39
N ASP A 185 11.81 -7.08 -17.77
CA ASP A 185 11.66 -5.95 -16.86
C ASP A 185 11.53 -4.73 -17.76
N LEU A 186 10.38 -4.08 -17.75
CA LEU A 186 10.13 -2.88 -18.56
C LEU A 186 10.67 -1.61 -17.89
N ASP A 187 11.45 -1.72 -16.80
CA ASP A 187 12.09 -0.57 -16.16
C ASP A 187 13.53 -0.86 -15.76
N ARG A 188 14.46 -0.70 -16.71
CA ARG A 188 15.76 -0.03 -16.53
C ARG A 188 16.61 -0.09 -17.80
N LYS A 189 16.87 1.09 -18.38
CA LYS A 189 17.89 1.32 -19.39
C LYS A 189 19.29 1.03 -18.80
N LYS A 190 20.07 0.24 -19.56
CA LYS A 190 21.53 0.05 -19.50
C LYS A 190 22.09 -0.69 -18.27
N CYS A 191 22.75 -1.82 -18.54
CA CYS A 191 24.11 -2.01 -18.06
C CYS A 191 24.93 -2.91 -19.01
N ASN A 192 26.19 -2.52 -19.15
CA ASN A 192 27.24 -3.01 -20.02
C ASN A 192 27.61 -4.48 -19.71
N VAL A 193 27.85 -5.28 -20.75
CA VAL A 193 28.54 -6.58 -20.61
C VAL A 193 29.93 -6.43 -21.20
N GLN A 194 30.95 -6.46 -20.35
CA GLN A 194 32.33 -6.72 -20.76
C GLN A 194 32.50 -8.22 -21.03
N GLY A 195 32.95 -8.52 -22.24
CA GLY A 195 33.82 -9.63 -22.65
C GLY A 195 33.57 -11.02 -22.06
N THR A 196 33.09 -11.94 -22.91
CA THR A 196 33.89 -13.11 -23.33
C THR A 196 33.27 -13.72 -24.58
N SER A 197 34.12 -14.41 -25.33
CA SER A 197 34.21 -14.42 -26.79
C SER A 197 33.57 -15.61 -27.50
N ILE A 198 32.97 -15.30 -28.66
CA ILE A 198 32.98 -16.01 -29.96
C ILE A 198 32.20 -17.33 -30.11
N GLY A 199 31.28 -17.28 -31.09
CA GLY A 199 30.72 -18.43 -31.80
C GLY A 199 29.66 -17.96 -32.81
N ILE A 200 30.08 -17.45 -33.96
CA ILE A 200 29.20 -17.05 -35.08
C ILE A 200 28.86 -18.30 -35.89
N ALA A 201 27.57 -18.65 -36.00
CA ALA A 201 27.08 -19.58 -37.02
C ALA A 201 26.10 -18.85 -37.94
N THR A 202 26.39 -18.88 -39.24
CA THR A 202 25.65 -18.25 -40.33
C THR A 202 24.37 -19.03 -40.72
N PRO A 203 23.35 -18.36 -41.29
CA PRO A 203 22.08 -18.99 -41.65
C PRO A 203 22.10 -19.57 -43.07
N ALA A 204 22.21 -20.89 -43.20
CA ALA A 204 21.83 -21.62 -44.41
C ALA A 204 21.71 -23.11 -44.10
N GLU A 205 20.49 -23.60 -43.87
CA GLU A 205 20.06 -24.99 -44.11
C GLU A 205 18.57 -25.10 -43.79
N TRP A 206 17.75 -24.65 -44.74
CA TRP A 206 16.33 -24.98 -44.81
C TRP A 206 16.17 -26.06 -45.88
N ASN A 207 15.47 -27.14 -45.49
CA ASN A 207 14.79 -28.16 -46.30
C ASN A 207 15.52 -29.49 -46.58
N GLU A 208 15.15 -30.51 -45.80
CA GLU A 208 14.70 -31.88 -46.15
C GLU A 208 14.90 -32.73 -44.87
N ALA A 209 14.02 -33.58 -44.36
CA ALA A 209 12.86 -34.25 -44.91
C ALA A 209 11.86 -34.63 -43.80
N THR A 210 10.58 -34.44 -44.14
CA THR A 210 9.39 -35.24 -43.83
C THR A 210 9.40 -36.37 -42.77
N SER A 211 8.28 -36.37 -42.03
CA SER A 211 7.53 -37.54 -41.56
C SER A 211 8.06 -38.26 -40.31
N THR A 212 7.57 -37.83 -39.14
CA THR A 212 7.06 -38.76 -38.11
C THR A 212 6.17 -38.02 -37.10
N ARG A 213 4.90 -38.40 -37.06
CA ARG A 213 3.88 -38.23 -36.00
C ARG A 213 3.97 -36.96 -35.13
N HIS A 214 3.07 -36.02 -35.41
CA HIS A 214 2.57 -35.05 -34.42
C HIS A 214 2.04 -35.78 -33.16
N ARG A 215 2.86 -35.88 -32.11
CA ARG A 215 2.36 -35.73 -30.75
C ARG A 215 2.28 -34.24 -30.48
N GLN A 216 1.07 -33.70 -30.46
CA GLN A 216 0.79 -32.41 -29.82
C GLN A 216 1.23 -32.51 -28.35
N GLY A 217 2.49 -32.14 -28.09
CA GLY A 217 2.90 -31.75 -26.75
C GLY A 217 2.16 -30.46 -26.45
N LYS A 218 1.12 -30.54 -25.61
CA LYS A 218 0.53 -29.37 -24.98
C LYS A 218 1.68 -28.57 -24.39
N ALA A 219 1.92 -27.37 -24.91
CA ALA A 219 2.70 -26.37 -24.20
C ALA A 219 2.03 -26.21 -22.83
N ASN A 220 2.67 -26.74 -21.79
CA ASN A 220 2.23 -26.55 -20.42
C ASN A 220 2.31 -25.05 -20.15
N SER A 221 1.18 -24.34 -20.26
CA SER A 221 1.08 -22.96 -19.82
C SER A 221 1.56 -22.90 -18.38
N ALA A 222 2.62 -22.15 -18.11
CA ALA A 222 3.12 -21.94 -16.76
C ALA A 222 1.96 -21.51 -15.85
N ARG A 223 1.56 -22.37 -14.92
CA ARG A 223 0.45 -22.10 -14.00
C ARG A 223 0.88 -20.98 -13.06
N ARG A 224 0.36 -19.77 -13.32
CA ARG A 224 0.60 -18.53 -12.58
C ARG A 224 0.18 -18.74 -11.12
N ARG A 225 1.07 -18.41 -10.18
CA ARG A 225 0.92 -18.69 -8.74
C ARG A 225 0.57 -17.41 -8.04
N ARG A 226 -0.61 -17.36 -7.43
CA ARG A 226 -1.28 -16.13 -7.05
C ARG A 226 -1.79 -16.23 -5.62
N VAL A 227 -1.71 -15.12 -4.89
CA VAL A 227 -2.59 -14.89 -3.75
C VAL A 227 -3.97 -14.60 -4.36
N ASN A 228 -4.98 -15.35 -3.94
CA ASN A 228 -6.35 -15.15 -4.37
C ASN A 228 -7.13 -14.50 -3.23
N LEU A 229 -7.39 -13.20 -3.38
CA LEU A 229 -8.11 -12.41 -2.38
C LEU A 229 -9.60 -12.34 -2.73
N THR A 230 -10.43 -12.76 -1.78
CA THR A 230 -11.87 -12.48 -1.73
C THR A 230 -12.10 -11.44 -0.66
N THR A 231 -12.62 -10.27 -1.03
CA THR A 231 -13.02 -9.24 -0.06
C THR A 231 -14.54 -9.26 0.09
N ILE A 232 -15.04 -9.29 1.31
CA ILE A 232 -16.46 -9.14 1.61
C ILE A 232 -16.68 -7.73 2.13
N GLU A 233 -17.57 -6.99 1.47
CA GLU A 233 -17.96 -5.64 1.85
C GLU A 233 -19.46 -5.58 2.03
N LEU A 234 -19.91 -4.98 3.13
CA LEU A 234 -21.33 -4.85 3.42
C LEU A 234 -21.98 -3.74 2.58
N ASP A 235 -21.24 -2.64 2.36
CA ASP A 235 -21.75 -1.44 1.73
C ASP A 235 -21.39 -1.36 0.23
N PRO A 236 -22.36 -1.46 -0.70
CA PRO A 236 -22.08 -1.31 -2.13
C PRO A 236 -21.53 0.08 -2.50
N ASP A 237 -21.83 1.13 -1.72
CA ASP A 237 -21.30 2.47 -1.98
C ASP A 237 -19.81 2.55 -1.62
N VAL A 238 -19.35 1.83 -0.60
CA VAL A 238 -17.91 1.75 -0.27
C VAL A 238 -17.11 1.12 -1.41
N LEU A 239 -17.64 0.07 -2.06
CA LEU A 239 -17.05 -0.49 -3.28
C LEU A 239 -16.96 0.54 -4.41
N MET A 240 -18.01 1.35 -4.60
CA MET A 240 -18.01 2.42 -5.58
C MET A 240 -16.93 3.47 -5.27
N PHE A 241 -16.77 3.87 -4.01
CA PHE A 241 -15.75 4.84 -3.59
C PHE A 241 -14.35 4.30 -3.81
N ALA A 242 -14.09 3.04 -3.44
CA ALA A 242 -12.82 2.35 -3.64
C ALA A 242 -12.42 2.32 -5.13
N LYS A 243 -13.37 2.03 -6.03
CA LYS A 243 -13.15 2.04 -7.49
C LYS A 243 -12.88 3.47 -8.01
N LYS A 244 -13.70 4.43 -7.59
CA LYS A 244 -13.65 5.81 -8.11
C LYS A 244 -12.40 6.58 -7.65
N TRP A 245 -12.07 6.50 -6.37
CA TRP A 245 -11.07 7.38 -5.74
C TRP A 245 -9.76 6.70 -5.41
N PHE A 246 -9.79 5.38 -5.22
CA PHE A 246 -8.66 4.59 -4.70
C PHE A 246 -8.18 3.52 -5.70
N GLY A 247 -8.65 3.57 -6.94
CA GLY A 247 -8.13 2.76 -8.04
C GLY A 247 -8.34 1.26 -7.87
N LEU A 248 -9.31 0.83 -7.05
CA LEU A 248 -9.63 -0.58 -6.90
C LEU A 248 -10.04 -1.18 -8.24
N GLU A 249 -9.40 -2.29 -8.60
CA GLU A 249 -9.71 -3.05 -9.80
C GLU A 249 -9.90 -4.52 -9.43
N GLU A 250 -11.02 -5.09 -9.85
CA GLU A 250 -11.28 -6.51 -9.69
C GLU A 250 -10.56 -7.31 -10.78
N SER A 251 -10.13 -8.51 -10.42
CA SER A 251 -9.42 -9.44 -11.28
C SER A 251 -9.77 -10.87 -10.87
N PRO A 252 -9.37 -11.91 -11.64
CA PRO A 252 -9.61 -13.30 -11.26
C PRO A 252 -9.02 -13.73 -9.92
N THR A 253 -8.12 -12.95 -9.31
CA THR A 253 -7.49 -13.24 -8.01
C THR A 253 -7.60 -12.10 -7.00
N ASN A 254 -8.41 -11.10 -7.29
CA ASN A 254 -8.74 -10.02 -6.37
C ASN A 254 -10.14 -9.55 -6.70
N HIS A 255 -11.14 -9.94 -5.92
CA HIS A 255 -12.53 -9.63 -6.21
C HIS A 255 -13.27 -9.26 -4.93
N VAL A 256 -14.35 -8.49 -5.09
CA VAL A 256 -15.19 -8.02 -3.99
C VAL A 256 -16.58 -8.62 -4.12
N ILE A 257 -17.11 -9.12 -3.01
CA ILE A 257 -18.48 -9.62 -2.89
C ILE A 257 -19.23 -8.68 -1.95
N ILE A 258 -20.34 -8.13 -2.42
CA ILE A 258 -21.26 -7.35 -1.58
C ILE A 258 -22.16 -8.32 -0.82
N GLU A 259 -21.89 -8.50 0.48
CA GLU A 259 -22.62 -9.41 1.37
C GLU A 259 -22.32 -9.08 2.84
N ASP A 260 -23.19 -9.50 3.75
CA ASP A 260 -22.89 -9.53 5.18
C ASP A 260 -21.80 -10.56 5.49
N GLY A 261 -20.69 -10.10 6.11
CA GLY A 261 -19.56 -10.96 6.46
C GLY A 261 -19.92 -12.14 7.37
N ILE A 262 -20.88 -11.98 8.29
CA ILE A 262 -21.37 -13.07 9.16
C ILE A 262 -22.10 -14.12 8.33
N VAL A 263 -22.97 -13.68 7.43
CA VAL A 263 -23.72 -14.57 6.53
C VAL A 263 -22.74 -15.33 5.63
N PHE A 264 -21.79 -14.62 5.01
CA PHE A 264 -20.78 -15.22 4.15
C PHE A 264 -19.97 -16.29 4.88
N MET A 265 -19.42 -15.97 6.06
CA MET A 265 -18.60 -16.91 6.83
C MET A 265 -19.39 -18.14 7.27
N ARG A 266 -20.65 -17.96 7.67
CA ARG A 266 -21.53 -19.07 8.04
C ARG A 266 -21.80 -20.01 6.88
N GLU A 267 -22.08 -19.47 5.69
CA GLU A 267 -22.28 -20.27 4.49
C GLU A 267 -20.99 -20.93 4.01
N ALA A 268 -19.85 -20.25 4.11
CA ALA A 268 -18.54 -20.83 3.85
C ALA A 268 -18.24 -22.01 4.80
N ALA A 269 -18.54 -21.86 6.08
CA ALA A 269 -18.40 -22.91 7.08
C ALA A 269 -19.26 -24.14 6.76
N LYS A 270 -20.54 -23.95 6.41
CA LYS A 270 -21.45 -25.02 5.98
C LYS A 270 -20.97 -25.75 4.73
N LYS A 271 -20.39 -25.01 3.78
CA LYS A 271 -19.84 -25.56 2.52
C LYS A 271 -18.45 -26.18 2.69
N GLY A 272 -17.83 -26.06 3.87
CA GLY A 272 -16.49 -26.56 4.13
C GLY A 272 -15.40 -25.79 3.39
N ILE A 273 -15.66 -24.55 2.95
CA ILE A 273 -14.67 -23.68 2.30
C ILE A 273 -13.59 -23.32 3.32
N LYS A 274 -12.34 -23.29 2.86
CA LYS A 274 -11.18 -22.98 3.70
C LYS A 274 -10.31 -21.89 3.11
N TYR A 275 -9.70 -21.11 3.98
CA TYR A 275 -8.76 -20.05 3.66
C TYR A 275 -7.43 -20.26 4.39
N ASP A 276 -6.35 -19.81 3.74
CA ASP A 276 -5.01 -19.79 4.33
C ASP A 276 -4.81 -18.58 5.24
N THR A 277 -5.52 -17.48 4.98
CA THR A 277 -5.55 -16.32 5.86
C THR A 277 -6.93 -15.67 5.85
N LEU A 278 -7.41 -15.33 7.05
CA LEU A 278 -8.62 -14.56 7.28
C LEU A 278 -8.24 -13.21 7.92
N LEU A 279 -8.58 -12.12 7.24
CA LEU A 279 -8.36 -10.76 7.65
C LEU A 279 -9.69 -10.11 8.05
N LEU A 280 -9.79 -9.60 9.27
CA LEU A 280 -10.98 -8.90 9.76
C LEU A 280 -10.67 -7.41 10.00
N ASP A 281 -11.20 -6.56 9.13
CA ASP A 281 -11.08 -5.09 9.16
C ASP A 281 -12.47 -4.41 9.10
N ALA A 282 -13.42 -4.95 9.85
CA ALA A 282 -14.78 -4.42 9.90
C ALA A 282 -14.94 -3.49 11.11
N CYS A 283 -14.96 -2.18 10.89
CA CYS A 283 -15.04 -1.16 11.94
C CYS A 283 -16.37 -0.41 11.92
N THR A 284 -16.73 0.22 13.05
CA THR A 284 -17.88 1.14 13.13
C THR A 284 -17.45 2.58 12.89
N ASN A 285 -18.34 3.38 12.28
CA ASN A 285 -18.18 4.84 12.21
C ASN A 285 -18.54 5.52 13.54
N ASP A 286 -19.46 4.93 14.31
CA ASP A 286 -19.87 5.46 15.60
C ASP A 286 -18.75 5.28 16.63
N ARG A 287 -18.48 6.32 17.42
CA ARG A 287 -17.55 6.25 18.54
C ARG A 287 -18.09 5.30 19.61
N ARG A 288 -17.43 4.15 19.77
CA ARG A 288 -17.77 3.10 20.74
C ARG A 288 -16.51 2.61 21.46
N THR A 289 -16.70 1.89 22.56
CA THR A 289 -15.60 1.26 23.32
C THR A 289 -14.76 0.34 22.44
N ILE A 290 -15.41 -0.43 21.57
CA ILE A 290 -14.76 -1.28 20.57
C ILE A 290 -15.14 -0.73 19.20
N MET A 291 -14.17 -0.12 18.52
CA MET A 291 -14.35 0.43 17.18
C MET A 291 -14.13 -0.65 16.11
N CYS A 292 -13.11 -1.50 16.31
CA CYS A 292 -12.76 -2.59 15.42
C CYS A 292 -12.41 -3.83 16.24
N PRO A 293 -12.92 -5.03 15.92
CA PRO A 293 -13.99 -5.25 14.94
C PRO A 293 -15.36 -4.83 15.49
N VAL A 294 -16.37 -4.67 14.62
CA VAL A 294 -17.74 -4.42 15.06
C VAL A 294 -18.26 -5.59 15.93
N PRO A 295 -19.04 -5.34 17.00
CA PRO A 295 -19.33 -6.34 18.04
C PRO A 295 -19.98 -7.65 17.57
N VAL A 296 -20.67 -7.67 16.43
CA VAL A 296 -21.26 -8.91 15.89
C VAL A 296 -20.20 -9.98 15.59
N PHE A 297 -18.96 -9.59 15.25
CA PHE A 297 -17.85 -10.51 15.03
C PHE A 297 -17.26 -11.08 16.34
N LEU A 298 -17.65 -10.55 17.49
CA LEU A 298 -17.21 -11.03 18.80
C LEU A 298 -18.16 -12.09 19.38
N GLN A 299 -19.26 -12.39 18.71
CA GLN A 299 -20.19 -13.43 19.13
C GLN A 299 -19.56 -14.82 19.01
N PRO A 300 -19.79 -15.75 19.97
CA PRO A 300 -19.18 -17.09 19.94
C PRO A 300 -19.41 -17.85 18.64
N GLU A 301 -20.59 -17.73 18.04
CA GLU A 301 -20.94 -18.37 16.78
C GLU A 301 -20.11 -17.81 15.62
N ALA A 302 -19.92 -16.49 15.57
CA ALA A 302 -19.08 -15.85 14.56
C ALA A 302 -17.61 -16.28 14.70
N ILE A 303 -17.08 -16.32 15.93
CA ILE A 303 -15.71 -16.77 16.20
C ILE A 303 -15.53 -18.25 15.82
N LYS A 304 -16.52 -19.09 16.12
CA LYS A 304 -16.54 -20.49 15.70
C LYS A 304 -16.55 -20.63 14.17
N ASP A 305 -17.38 -19.86 13.47
CA ASP A 305 -17.43 -19.86 12.00
C ASP A 305 -16.06 -19.43 11.44
N MET A 306 -15.45 -18.35 11.95
CA MET A 306 -14.10 -17.88 11.60
C MET A 306 -13.02 -18.95 11.80
N ALA A 307 -13.01 -19.63 12.95
CA ALA A 307 -12.06 -20.71 13.21
C ALA A 307 -12.28 -21.90 12.26
N SER A 308 -13.54 -22.20 11.93
CA SER A 308 -13.89 -23.33 11.09
C SER A 308 -13.53 -23.13 9.62
N ILE A 309 -13.50 -21.90 9.09
CA ILE A 309 -13.16 -21.62 7.69
C ILE A 309 -11.66 -21.46 7.46
N LEU A 310 -10.82 -21.69 8.47
CA LEU A 310 -9.36 -21.70 8.31
C LEU A 310 -8.83 -23.10 8.04
N ASN A 311 -7.85 -23.17 7.13
CA ASN A 311 -6.99 -24.33 6.95
C ASN A 311 -6.25 -24.67 8.27
N GLU A 312 -5.68 -25.87 8.36
CA GLU A 312 -4.92 -26.31 9.54
C GLU A 312 -3.76 -25.34 9.89
N ASN A 313 -3.07 -24.85 8.87
CA ASN A 313 -2.01 -23.83 8.99
C ASN A 313 -2.54 -22.39 8.83
N GLY A 314 -3.86 -22.22 8.73
CA GLY A 314 -4.49 -20.94 8.49
C GLY A 314 -4.24 -19.94 9.62
N VAL A 315 -4.27 -18.67 9.25
CA VAL A 315 -4.04 -17.55 10.18
C VAL A 315 -5.25 -16.64 10.18
N PHE A 316 -5.72 -16.28 11.37
CA PHE A 316 -6.66 -15.18 11.57
C PHE A 316 -5.89 -13.95 12.03
N ALA A 317 -6.16 -12.80 11.40
CA ALA A 317 -5.65 -11.51 11.83
C ALA A 317 -6.77 -10.46 11.83
N ALA A 318 -6.94 -9.76 12.96
CA ALA A 318 -7.93 -8.70 13.09
C ALA A 318 -7.30 -7.42 13.62
N ASN A 319 -7.68 -6.30 13.00
CA ASN A 319 -7.42 -4.98 13.54
C ASN A 319 -8.30 -4.78 14.79
N LEU A 320 -7.65 -4.60 15.94
CA LEU A 320 -8.33 -4.34 17.20
C LEU A 320 -8.08 -2.88 17.60
N LEU A 321 -9.11 -2.05 17.51
CA LEU A 321 -9.09 -0.64 17.93
C LEU A 321 -10.08 -0.45 19.07
N VAL A 322 -9.54 -0.16 20.24
CA VAL A 322 -10.31 0.02 21.48
C VAL A 322 -10.18 1.47 21.95
N VAL A 323 -11.32 2.09 22.26
CA VAL A 323 -11.42 3.46 22.77
C VAL A 323 -12.08 3.38 24.15
N ALA A 324 -11.30 2.96 25.14
CA ALA A 324 -11.71 2.81 26.53
C ALA A 324 -10.69 3.47 27.47
N ASP A 325 -11.09 3.70 28.72
CA ASP A 325 -10.17 4.15 29.77
C ASP A 325 -9.19 3.02 30.14
N ASP A 326 -9.71 1.80 30.33
CA ASP A 326 -8.92 0.58 30.53
C ASP A 326 -8.91 -0.26 29.25
N VAL A 327 -8.02 0.12 28.34
CA VAL A 327 -7.81 -0.56 27.06
C VAL A 327 -7.40 -2.02 27.28
N ASP A 328 -6.51 -2.29 28.23
CA ASP A 328 -5.96 -3.63 28.46
C ASP A 328 -7.04 -4.60 28.98
N ALA A 329 -7.95 -4.17 29.84
CA ALA A 329 -9.06 -5.00 30.30
C ALA A 329 -9.96 -5.45 29.15
N VAL A 330 -10.33 -4.52 28.26
CA VAL A 330 -11.20 -4.82 27.10
C VAL A 330 -10.49 -5.71 26.09
N GLU A 331 -9.22 -5.42 25.78
CA GLU A 331 -8.41 -6.23 24.87
C GLU A 331 -8.25 -7.67 25.38
N ASN A 332 -8.04 -7.87 26.68
CA ASN A 332 -7.92 -9.20 27.28
C ASN A 332 -9.25 -9.97 27.26
N GLN A 333 -10.38 -9.31 27.50
CA GLN A 333 -11.70 -9.95 27.38
C GLN A 333 -11.94 -10.44 25.95
N ILE A 334 -11.60 -9.63 24.95
CA ILE A 334 -11.71 -10.02 23.53
C ILE A 334 -10.80 -11.21 23.24
N LEU A 335 -9.53 -11.16 23.67
CA LEU A 335 -8.59 -12.25 23.50
C LEU A 335 -9.11 -13.57 24.08
N ASP A 336 -9.74 -13.53 25.26
CA ASP A 336 -10.30 -14.71 25.92
C ASP A 336 -11.51 -15.29 25.20
N LEU A 337 -12.31 -14.47 24.50
CA LEU A 337 -13.37 -14.99 23.61
C LEU A 337 -12.78 -15.82 22.48
N PHE A 338 -11.71 -15.34 21.84
CA PHE A 338 -11.08 -16.05 20.72
C PHE A 338 -10.34 -17.32 21.16
N LYS A 339 -9.69 -17.31 22.32
CA LYS A 339 -9.01 -18.49 22.90
C LYS A 339 -9.97 -19.67 23.17
N LYS A 340 -11.28 -19.45 23.26
CA LYS A 340 -12.27 -20.53 23.42
C LYS A 340 -12.47 -21.35 22.14
N HIS A 341 -12.10 -20.79 20.98
CA HIS A 341 -12.38 -21.37 19.67
C HIS A 341 -11.12 -21.64 18.82
N PHE A 342 -9.98 -21.06 19.21
CA PHE A 342 -8.69 -21.23 18.56
C PHE A 342 -7.67 -21.86 19.51
N GLU A 343 -6.81 -22.73 18.99
CA GLU A 343 -5.74 -23.38 19.76
C GLU A 343 -4.68 -22.39 20.26
N THR A 344 -4.45 -21.30 19.53
CA THR A 344 -3.51 -20.26 19.94
C THR A 344 -4.00 -18.89 19.47
N CYS A 345 -4.06 -17.94 20.39
CA CYS A 345 -4.30 -16.52 20.11
C CYS A 345 -3.39 -15.63 20.93
N PHE A 346 -2.97 -14.51 20.37
CA PHE A 346 -2.19 -13.48 21.06
C PHE A 346 -2.44 -12.09 20.45
N LEU A 347 -2.11 -11.05 21.21
CA LEU A 347 -2.18 -9.66 20.78
C LEU A 347 -0.78 -9.15 20.49
N LEU A 348 -0.62 -8.43 19.37
CA LEU A 348 0.60 -7.69 19.07
C LEU A 348 0.34 -6.19 19.16
N ARG A 349 1.11 -5.52 20.03
CA ARG A 349 1.02 -4.07 20.28
C ARG A 349 1.91 -3.31 19.30
N PHE A 350 1.36 -2.33 18.59
CA PHE A 350 2.12 -1.43 17.70
C PHE A 350 1.71 0.04 17.82
N TYR A 351 0.63 0.37 18.53
CA TYR A 351 0.19 1.74 18.82
C TYR A 351 -0.59 1.77 20.14
N PRO A 352 -0.61 2.85 20.95
CA PRO A 352 -1.22 2.83 22.28
C PRO A 352 -2.64 2.22 22.36
N LYS A 353 -3.51 2.54 21.40
CA LYS A 353 -4.93 2.10 21.35
C LYS A 353 -5.25 1.05 20.28
N GLN A 354 -4.23 0.52 19.57
CA GLN A 354 -4.44 -0.47 18.51
C GLN A 354 -3.55 -1.70 18.68
N ARG A 355 -4.13 -2.86 18.37
CA ARG A 355 -3.46 -4.17 18.39
C ARG A 355 -3.77 -4.94 17.13
N MET A 356 -2.90 -5.90 16.83
CA MET A 356 -3.23 -6.99 15.93
C MET A 356 -3.63 -8.19 16.77
N LEU A 357 -4.89 -8.61 16.69
CA LEU A 357 -5.32 -9.89 17.24
C LEU A 357 -4.99 -10.98 16.25
N LEU A 358 -4.19 -11.95 16.71
CA LEU A 358 -3.67 -13.02 15.88
C LEU A 358 -4.08 -14.36 16.46
N CYS A 359 -4.68 -15.21 15.63
CA CYS A 359 -5.09 -16.55 16.02
C CYS A 359 -4.72 -17.61 14.98
N SER A 360 -4.56 -18.85 15.45
CA SER A 360 -4.19 -20.01 14.66
C SER A 360 -4.77 -21.28 15.28
N ARG A 361 -4.97 -22.31 14.46
CA ARG A 361 -5.33 -23.67 14.91
C ARG A 361 -4.12 -24.52 15.28
N ARG A 362 -2.90 -23.97 15.17
CA ARG A 362 -1.66 -24.64 15.57
C ARG A 362 -1.39 -24.39 17.05
N GLN A 363 -0.95 -25.44 17.75
CA GLN A 363 -0.53 -25.34 19.14
C GLN A 363 0.84 -24.67 19.26
N LYS A 364 1.06 -23.94 20.36
CA LYS A 364 2.33 -23.22 20.64
C LYS A 364 2.76 -22.34 19.47
N TRP A 365 1.78 -21.74 18.78
CA TRP A 365 1.98 -20.92 17.58
C TRP A 365 1.82 -19.43 17.88
N ASP A 366 2.41 -19.00 19.00
CA ASP A 366 2.42 -17.63 19.48
C ASP A 366 3.85 -17.09 19.52
N PHE A 367 3.97 -15.78 19.80
CA PHE A 367 5.26 -15.11 19.85
C PHE A 367 6.18 -15.64 20.95
N MET A 368 5.65 -16.18 22.05
CA MET A 368 6.45 -16.71 23.16
C MET A 368 7.16 -18.00 22.77
N ASN A 369 6.49 -18.84 21.99
CA ASN A 369 7.00 -20.13 21.54
C ASN A 369 7.75 -20.04 20.19
N GLN A 370 7.36 -19.11 19.30
CA GLN A 370 7.89 -19.00 17.94
C GLN A 370 8.67 -17.70 17.67
N ALA A 371 9.07 -16.98 18.73
CA ALA A 371 9.81 -15.71 18.70
C ALA A 371 10.79 -15.55 17.52
N LYS A 372 11.81 -16.41 17.45
CA LYS A 372 12.87 -16.36 16.43
C LYS A 372 12.29 -16.54 15.02
N ARG A 373 11.35 -17.47 14.88
CA ARG A 373 10.71 -17.81 13.60
C ARG A 373 9.85 -16.67 13.09
N PHE A 374 8.98 -16.12 13.93
CA PHE A 374 8.12 -15.00 13.55
C PHE A 374 8.93 -13.74 13.28
N ALA A 375 9.97 -13.46 14.06
CA ALA A 375 10.88 -12.34 13.78
C ALA A 375 11.57 -12.49 12.41
N GLN A 376 12.09 -13.68 12.09
CA GLN A 376 12.71 -13.95 10.79
C GLN A 376 11.71 -13.79 9.63
N ASN A 377 10.51 -14.35 9.76
CA ASN A 377 9.48 -14.26 8.73
C ASN A 377 9.01 -12.81 8.53
N LEU A 378 8.90 -12.04 9.61
CA LEU A 378 8.56 -10.62 9.55
C LEU A 378 9.64 -9.80 8.85
N MET A 379 10.93 -10.05 9.14
CA MET A 379 12.04 -9.40 8.43
C MET A 379 11.99 -9.70 6.93
N MET A 380 11.70 -10.95 6.54
CA MET A 380 11.54 -11.29 5.12
C MET A 380 10.36 -10.56 4.47
N ALA A 381 9.25 -10.37 5.20
CA ALA A 381 8.11 -9.59 4.73
C ALA A 381 8.46 -8.10 4.62
N ASP A 382 9.18 -7.54 5.58
CA ASP A 382 9.68 -6.16 5.54
C ASP A 382 10.58 -5.93 4.34
N ASP A 383 11.57 -6.80 4.11
CA ASP A 383 12.48 -6.70 2.96
C ASP A 383 11.73 -6.82 1.64
N LYS A 384 10.73 -7.71 1.57
CA LYS A 384 9.96 -7.96 0.35
C LYS A 384 9.00 -6.82 0.01
N PHE A 385 8.37 -6.22 1.03
CA PHE A 385 7.27 -5.28 0.86
C PHE A 385 7.65 -3.83 1.22
N ASN A 386 8.86 -3.61 1.72
CA ASN A 386 9.33 -2.33 2.24
C ASN A 386 8.41 -1.76 3.33
N PHE A 387 8.02 -2.60 4.29
CA PHE A 387 7.06 -2.24 5.33
C PHE A 387 7.70 -1.62 6.58
N GLU A 388 8.97 -1.93 6.87
CA GLU A 388 9.70 -1.37 8.03
C GLU A 388 9.03 -1.66 9.40
N LEU A 389 8.31 -2.79 9.54
CA LEU A 389 7.60 -3.15 10.77
C LEU A 389 8.53 -3.57 11.90
N THR A 390 9.65 -4.22 11.58
CA THR A 390 10.57 -4.78 12.58
C THR A 390 11.05 -3.72 13.56
N GLY A 391 11.40 -2.52 13.07
CA GLY A 391 11.79 -1.40 13.93
C GLY A 391 10.69 -0.98 14.92
N MET A 392 9.44 -0.91 14.44
CA MET A 392 8.29 -0.54 15.27
C MET A 392 7.97 -1.60 16.33
N ILE A 393 7.96 -2.88 15.96
CA ILE A 393 7.61 -3.93 16.94
C ILE A 393 8.71 -4.08 18.00
N LEU A 394 9.99 -3.86 17.65
CA LEU A 394 11.08 -3.79 18.64
C LEU A 394 10.91 -2.63 19.63
N GLN A 395 10.40 -1.49 19.17
CA GLN A 395 10.16 -0.30 19.99
C GLN A 395 8.98 -0.49 20.97
N TYR A 396 7.89 -1.12 20.52
CA TYR A 396 6.61 -1.20 21.24
C TYR A 396 6.23 -2.58 21.79
N GLY A 397 6.94 -3.64 21.43
CA GLY A 397 6.65 -5.01 21.86
C GLY A 397 7.41 -5.43 23.12
N ASP A 398 6.71 -5.57 24.25
CA ASP A 398 7.29 -6.10 25.50
C ASP A 398 7.93 -7.49 25.31
N ASN A 399 7.36 -8.31 24.43
CA ASN A 399 7.85 -9.65 24.08
C ASN A 399 9.20 -9.60 23.33
N PHE A 400 9.39 -8.62 22.45
CA PHE A 400 10.64 -8.44 21.70
C PHE A 400 11.76 -7.84 22.55
N LYS A 401 11.43 -6.91 23.46
CA LYS A 401 12.39 -6.41 24.46
C LYS A 401 12.94 -7.55 25.33
N LYS A 402 12.09 -8.54 25.67
CA LYS A 402 12.51 -9.74 26.39
C LYS A 402 13.44 -10.63 25.56
N ILE A 403 13.14 -10.84 24.27
CA ILE A 403 13.98 -11.60 23.34
C ILE A 403 15.34 -10.91 23.11
N GLN A 404 15.37 -9.58 22.91
CA GLN A 404 16.62 -8.83 22.79
C GLN A 404 17.52 -8.99 24.02
N LYS A 405 16.92 -8.92 25.21
CA LYS A 405 17.63 -9.09 26.50
C LYS A 405 18.21 -10.49 26.69
N ASP A 406 17.60 -11.52 26.09
CA ASP A 406 18.11 -12.89 26.12
C ASP A 406 19.15 -13.15 25.01
N SER A 407 19.05 -12.46 23.87
CA SER A 407 20.07 -12.51 22.81
C SER A 407 21.34 -11.72 23.12
N SER A 408 21.27 -10.71 24.00
CA SER A 408 22.45 -9.96 24.47
C SER A 408 23.19 -10.65 25.63
N LYS A 409 22.74 -11.85 26.04
CA LYS A 409 23.34 -12.67 27.11
C LYS A 409 24.03 -13.94 26.58
N LYS A 410 24.10 -14.10 25.26
CA LYS A 410 24.92 -15.10 24.57
C LYS A 410 25.99 -14.35 23.78
#